data_AF-A0A6L9QUP6-F1
#
_entry.id   AF-A0A6L9QUP6-F1
#
_cell.length_a   1.000
_cell.length_b   1.000
_cell.length_c   1.000
_cell.angle_alpha   90.00
_cell.angle_beta   90.00
_cell.angle_gamma   90.00
#
_symmetry.space_group_name_H-M   'P 1'
#
loop_
_entity.id
_entity.type
_entity.pdbx_description
1 polymer ?
#
loop_
_entity_poly.entity_id
_entity_poly.type
_entity_poly.pdbx_seq_one_letter_code
_entity_poly.pdbx_strand_id
1 'polypeptide(L)'
;MSELPDETSDPAQMCEEARDLAENGEAGRAALLFEKVLAMGETPCRARAALGLAVVLDDAGEVARAREADAVAIATGDPEYGPRAAYHLALTHERAGEPERAASAWCAVVDFG
;
A
#
# COMPACT_ATOMS: atom_id res chain seq x y z
N MET A 1 -9.04 -0.36 -37.93
CA MET A 1 -9.90 -1.18 -37.06
C MET A 1 -9.00 -1.61 -35.91
N SER A 2 -8.77 -0.73 -34.94
CA SER A 2 -9.61 -0.56 -33.74
C SER A 2 -9.52 -1.78 -32.83
N GLU A 3 -8.45 -1.83 -32.04
CA GLU A 3 -8.51 -2.40 -30.70
C GLU A 3 -8.46 -1.19 -29.76
N LEU A 4 -9.63 -0.79 -29.28
CA LEU A 4 -9.70 0.11 -28.13
C LEU A 4 -9.09 -0.68 -26.96
N PRO A 5 -8.07 -0.16 -26.25
CA PRO A 5 -7.61 -0.81 -25.03
C PRO A 5 -8.79 -0.88 -24.08
N ASP A 6 -9.08 -2.07 -23.56
CA ASP A 6 -10.16 -2.32 -22.63
C ASP A 6 -10.04 -1.34 -21.44
N GLU A 7 -11.09 -0.57 -21.20
CA GLU A 7 -11.13 0.60 -20.30
C GLU A 7 -11.22 0.18 -18.82
N THR A 8 -10.83 -1.05 -18.51
CA THR A 8 -10.63 -1.58 -17.15
C THR A 8 -9.38 -2.43 -17.12
N SER A 9 -8.21 -1.81 -16.98
CA SER A 9 -6.97 -2.52 -16.67
C SER A 9 -7.18 -3.36 -15.40
N ASP A 10 -6.84 -4.64 -15.47
CA ASP A 10 -6.94 -5.58 -14.35
C ASP A 10 -6.21 -5.02 -13.12
N PRO A 11 -6.88 -4.86 -11.96
CA PRO A 11 -6.25 -4.41 -10.71
C PRO A 11 -4.95 -5.16 -10.40
N ALA A 12 -4.89 -6.45 -10.74
CA ALA A 12 -3.72 -7.26 -10.49
C ALA A 12 -2.52 -6.84 -11.36
N GLN A 13 -2.76 -6.63 -12.65
CA GLN A 13 -1.75 -6.16 -13.59
C GLN A 13 -1.27 -4.74 -13.24
N MET A 14 -2.18 -3.86 -12.81
CA MET A 14 -1.81 -2.51 -12.38
C MET A 14 -0.89 -2.52 -11.15
N CYS A 15 -1.11 -3.43 -10.19
CA CYS A 15 -0.21 -3.58 -9.06
C CYS A 15 1.17 -4.12 -9.46
N GLU A 16 1.26 -5.04 -10.42
CA GLU A 16 2.55 -5.51 -10.94
C GLU A 16 3.29 -4.38 -11.65
N GLU A 17 2.61 -3.64 -12.54
CA GLU A 17 3.22 -2.49 -13.24
C GLU A 17 3.68 -1.40 -12.25
N ALA A 18 2.87 -1.12 -11.21
CA ALA A 18 3.24 -0.18 -10.17
C ALA A 18 4.50 -0.61 -9.43
N ARG A 19 4.62 -1.91 -9.13
CA ARG A 19 5.83 -2.47 -8.52
C ARG A 19 7.05 -2.31 -9.42
N ASP A 20 6.93 -2.67 -10.69
CA ASP A 20 8.02 -2.52 -11.67
C ASP A 20 8.47 -1.06 -11.78
N LEU A 21 7.52 -0.11 -11.80
CA LEU A 21 7.84 1.32 -11.81
C LEU A 21 8.59 1.73 -10.53
N ALA A 22 8.17 1.26 -9.36
CA ALA A 22 8.85 1.56 -8.10
C ALA A 22 10.28 1.00 -8.10
N GLU A 23 10.48 -0.24 -8.54
CA GLU A 23 11.80 -0.89 -8.64
C GLU A 23 12.72 -0.17 -9.63
N ASN A 24 12.17 0.49 -10.66
CA ASN A 24 12.91 1.31 -11.62
C ASN A 24 13.10 2.78 -11.18
N GLY A 25 12.73 3.15 -9.96
CA GLY A 25 12.88 4.50 -9.42
C GLY A 25 11.80 5.49 -9.86
N GLU A 26 10.72 5.02 -10.50
CA GLU A 26 9.58 5.82 -10.94
C GLU A 26 8.46 5.85 -9.88
N ALA A 27 8.81 6.09 -8.61
CA ALA A 27 7.92 6.01 -7.46
C ALA A 27 6.62 6.83 -7.61
N GLY A 28 6.69 8.02 -8.22
CA GLY A 28 5.51 8.85 -8.47
C GLY A 28 4.51 8.20 -9.44
N ARG A 29 4.99 7.49 -10.48
CA ARG A 29 4.11 6.75 -11.41
C ARG A 29 3.55 5.49 -10.75
N ALA A 30 4.35 4.81 -9.94
CA ALA A 30 3.90 3.68 -9.13
C ALA A 30 2.74 4.09 -8.19
N ALA A 31 2.90 5.20 -7.46
CA ALA A 31 1.88 5.72 -6.56
C ALA A 31 0.55 5.96 -7.29
N LEU A 32 0.57 6.60 -8.46
CA LEU A 32 -0.63 6.85 -9.26
C LEU A 32 -1.35 5.56 -9.67
N LEU A 33 -0.61 4.48 -9.99
CA LEU A 33 -1.23 3.20 -10.33
C LEU A 33 -1.85 2.53 -9.11
N PHE A 34 -1.17 2.51 -7.96
CA PHE A 34 -1.76 2.00 -6.71
C PHE A 34 -3.00 2.78 -6.30
N GLU A 35 -2.97 4.12 -6.38
CA GLU A 35 -4.14 4.98 -6.11
C GLU A 35 -5.32 4.65 -7.03
N LYS A 36 -5.06 4.39 -8.32
CA LYS A 36 -6.13 3.96 -9.25
C LYS A 36 -6.73 2.62 -8.82
N VAL A 37 -5.92 1.64 -8.41
CA VAL A 37 -6.42 0.36 -7.89
C VAL A 37 -7.28 0.56 -6.64
N LEU A 38 -6.88 1.46 -5.73
CA LEU A 38 -7.68 1.77 -4.54
C LEU A 38 -9.00 2.49 -4.87
N ALA A 39 -9.00 3.33 -5.91
CA ALA A 39 -10.18 4.04 -6.39
C ALA A 39 -11.23 3.10 -7.03
N MET A 40 -10.84 1.90 -7.45
CA MET A 40 -11.78 0.87 -7.92
C MET A 40 -12.61 0.25 -6.78
N GLY A 41 -12.29 0.55 -5.52
CA GLY A 41 -13.03 0.08 -4.35
C GLY A 41 -12.54 -1.26 -3.84
N GLU A 42 -13.49 -2.15 -3.49
CA GLU A 42 -13.18 -3.48 -2.98
C GLU A 42 -12.74 -4.40 -4.12
N THR A 43 -11.43 -4.69 -4.15
CA THR A 43 -10.82 -5.62 -5.09
C THR A 43 -9.93 -6.60 -4.33
N PRO A 44 -9.67 -7.80 -4.87
CA PRO A 44 -8.69 -8.72 -4.27
C PRO A 44 -7.28 -8.12 -4.14
N CYS A 45 -6.98 -7.06 -4.89
CA CYS A 45 -5.69 -6.37 -4.87
C CYS A 45 -5.67 -5.17 -3.92
N ARG A 46 -6.78 -4.82 -3.26
CA ARG A 46 -6.88 -3.60 -2.44
C ARG A 46 -5.81 -3.52 -1.36
N ALA A 47 -5.61 -4.60 -0.62
CA ALA A 47 -4.62 -4.66 0.46
C ALA A 47 -3.19 -4.55 -0.09
N ARG A 48 -2.89 -5.25 -1.18
CA ARG A 48 -1.62 -5.19 -1.89
C ARG A 48 -1.31 -3.79 -2.41
N ALA A 49 -2.30 -3.14 -3.04
CA ALA A 49 -2.16 -1.79 -3.57
C ALA A 49 -1.95 -0.76 -2.46
N ALA A 50 -2.69 -0.89 -1.36
CA ALA A 50 -2.56 -0.01 -0.20
C ALA A 50 -1.16 -0.11 0.43
N LEU A 51 -0.64 -1.31 0.64
CA LEU A 51 0.74 -1.48 1.12
C LEU A 51 1.77 -0.96 0.11
N GLY A 52 1.60 -1.26 -1.18
CA GLY A 52 2.47 -0.76 -2.23
C GLY A 52 2.53 0.78 -2.26
N LEU A 53 1.37 1.43 -2.14
CA LEU A 53 1.26 2.87 -2.02
C LEU A 53 1.96 3.40 -0.76
N ALA A 54 1.79 2.73 0.38
CA ALA A 54 2.43 3.12 1.63
C ALA A 54 3.95 3.16 1.51
N VAL A 55 4.55 2.10 0.94
CA VAL A 55 6.00 1.99 0.77
C VAL A 55 6.55 3.09 -0.14
N VAL A 56 5.95 3.29 -1.33
CA VAL A 56 6.46 4.30 -2.27
C VAL A 56 6.30 5.74 -1.75
N LEU A 57 5.26 6.01 -0.95
CA LEU A 57 5.08 7.32 -0.31
C LEU A 57 6.08 7.53 0.82
N ASP A 58 6.38 6.51 1.61
CA ASP A 58 7.37 6.61 2.69
C ASP A 58 8.77 6.85 2.12
N ASP A 59 9.14 6.13 1.04
CA ASP A 59 10.38 6.36 0.30
C ASP A 59 10.48 7.78 -0.29
N ALA A 60 9.35 8.37 -0.66
CA ALA A 60 9.26 9.76 -1.11
C ALA A 60 9.24 10.79 0.03
N GLY A 61 9.22 10.35 1.30
CA GLY A 61 9.13 11.21 2.49
C GLY A 61 7.72 11.70 2.82
N GLU A 62 6.69 11.20 2.13
CA GLU A 62 5.27 11.50 2.37
C GLU A 62 4.69 10.63 3.50
N VAL A 63 5.38 10.59 4.64
CA VAL A 63 5.14 9.65 5.75
C VAL A 63 3.68 9.67 6.25
N ALA A 64 3.04 10.84 6.32
CA ALA A 64 1.65 10.93 6.78
C ALA A 64 0.69 10.16 5.85
N ARG A 65 0.86 10.32 4.53
CA ARG A 65 0.05 9.62 3.53
C ARG A 65 0.40 8.13 3.45
N ALA A 66 1.67 7.79 3.68
CA ALA A 66 2.10 6.39 3.77
C ALA A 66 1.35 5.65 4.89
N ARG A 67 1.28 6.25 6.08
CA ARG A 67 0.56 5.70 7.24
C ARG A 67 -0.95 5.55 6.99
N GLU A 68 -1.54 6.48 6.26
CA GLU A 68 -2.95 6.36 5.84
C GLU A 68 -3.14 5.15 4.92
N ALA A 69 -2.24 4.93 3.97
CA ALA A 69 -2.28 3.78 3.08
C ALA A 69 -2.05 2.45 3.83
N ASP A 70 -1.12 2.40 4.79
CA ASP A 70 -0.97 1.23 5.67
C ASP A 70 -2.27 0.94 6.42
N ALA A 71 -2.93 1.96 6.99
CA ALA A 71 -4.19 1.79 7.69
C ALA A 71 -5.29 1.23 6.78
N VAL A 72 -5.32 1.61 5.49
CA VAL A 72 -6.23 1.00 4.50
C VAL A 72 -5.93 -0.48 4.32
N ALA A 73 -4.66 -0.88 4.17
CA ALA A 73 -4.28 -2.28 4.03
C ALA A 73 -4.61 -3.12 5.27
N ILE A 74 -4.41 -2.57 6.47
CA ILE A 74 -4.76 -3.22 7.74
C ILE A 74 -6.28 -3.43 7.83
N ALA A 75 -7.06 -2.41 7.44
CA ALA A 75 -8.52 -2.45 7.52
C ALA A 75 -9.17 -3.47 6.59
N THR A 76 -8.48 -3.95 5.54
CA THR A 76 -9.02 -5.02 4.69
C THR A 76 -9.05 -6.38 5.39
N GLY A 77 -8.30 -6.55 6.49
CA GLY A 77 -8.18 -7.85 7.15
C GLY A 77 -7.44 -8.89 6.30
N ASP A 78 -6.67 -8.47 5.29
CA ASP A 78 -5.98 -9.40 4.39
C ASP A 78 -4.84 -10.12 5.13
N PRO A 79 -4.80 -11.47 5.12
CA PRO A 79 -3.84 -12.23 5.91
C PRO A 79 -2.40 -12.15 5.39
N GLU A 80 -2.19 -11.76 4.13
CA GLU A 80 -0.85 -11.58 3.58
C GLU A 80 -0.36 -10.14 3.74
N TYR A 81 -1.20 -9.16 3.39
CA TYR A 81 -0.79 -7.75 3.28
C TYR A 81 -1.10 -6.93 4.53
N GLY A 82 -2.14 -7.28 5.29
CA GLY A 82 -2.48 -6.65 6.56
C GLY A 82 -1.35 -6.64 7.59
N PRO A 83 -0.74 -7.79 7.94
CA PRO A 83 0.37 -7.81 8.91
C PRO A 83 1.63 -7.10 8.40
N ARG A 84 1.88 -7.10 7.08
CA ARG A 84 3.01 -6.37 6.48
C ARG A 84 2.81 -4.86 6.56
N ALA A 85 1.59 -4.37 6.36
CA ALA A 85 1.22 -2.96 6.54
C ALA A 85 1.29 -2.53 8.01
N ALA A 86 0.81 -3.36 8.94
CA ALA A 86 0.95 -3.10 10.37
C ALA A 86 2.43 -3.00 10.79
N TYR A 87 3.28 -3.88 10.26
CA TYR A 87 4.74 -3.84 10.47
C TYR A 87 5.34 -2.54 9.93
N HIS A 88 5.01 -2.17 8.69
CA HIS A 88 5.50 -0.95 8.06
C HIS A 88 5.08 0.30 8.85
N LEU A 89 3.80 0.38 9.23
CA LEU A 89 3.26 1.45 10.08
C LEU A 89 4.01 1.55 11.41
N ALA A 90 4.28 0.43 12.08
CA ALA A 90 5.03 0.40 13.34
C ALA A 90 6.43 1.01 13.17
N LEU A 91 7.16 0.62 12.12
CA LEU A 91 8.49 1.18 11.82
C LEU A 91 8.44 2.68 11.51
N THR A 92 7.39 3.18 10.84
CA THR A 92 7.25 4.63 10.63
C THR A 92 7.08 5.37 11.97
N HIS A 93 6.36 4.80 12.93
CA HIS A 93 6.17 5.39 14.27
C HIS A 93 7.44 5.32 15.12
N GLU A 94 8.20 4.23 15.04
CA GLU A 94 9.51 4.13 15.71
C GLU A 94 10.50 5.18 15.21
N ARG A 95 10.60 5.36 13.90
CA ARG A 95 11.45 6.41 13.28
C ARG A 95 11.04 7.82 13.71
N ALA A 96 9.76 8.03 13.99
CA ALA A 96 9.23 9.31 14.47
C ALA A 96 9.35 9.50 15.99
N GLY A 97 9.81 8.50 16.74
CA GLY A 97 9.87 8.55 18.20
C GLY A 97 8.50 8.52 18.87
N GLU A 98 7.54 7.78 18.30
CA GLU A 98 6.16 7.66 18.77
C GLU A 98 5.89 6.24 19.34
N PRO A 99 6.46 5.88 20.52
CA PRO A 99 6.48 4.50 21.00
C PRO A 99 5.09 3.92 21.29
N GLU A 100 4.13 4.72 21.77
CA GLU A 100 2.76 4.24 22.04
C GLU A 100 2.02 3.89 20.73
N ARG A 101 2.26 4.68 19.68
CA ARG A 101 1.68 4.41 18.34
C ARG A 101 2.35 3.20 17.69
N ALA A 102 3.67 3.10 17.80
CA ALA A 102 4.43 1.93 17.35
C ALA A 102 3.95 0.65 18.04
N ALA A 103 3.79 0.67 19.36
CA ALA A 103 3.29 -0.48 20.12
C ALA A 103 1.88 -0.91 19.66
N SER A 104 1.00 0.05 19.39
CA SER A 104 -0.35 -0.25 18.87
C SER A 104 -0.29 -0.93 17.49
N ALA A 105 0.58 -0.46 16.60
CA ALA A 105 0.79 -1.08 15.29
C ALA A 105 1.45 -2.47 15.40
N TRP A 106 2.38 -2.66 16.34
CA TRP A 106 2.97 -3.97 16.64
C TRP A 106 1.94 -4.97 17.16
N CYS A 107 0.99 -4.54 17.99
CA CYS A 107 -0.15 -5.37 18.39
C CYS A 107 -0.97 -5.81 17.16
N ALA A 108 -1.25 -4.89 16.23
CA ALA A 108 -1.97 -5.24 15.01
C ALA A 108 -1.25 -6.33 14.19
N VAL A 109 0.10 -6.33 14.13
CA VAL A 109 0.86 -7.40 13.45
C VAL A 109 0.56 -8.78 14.03
N VAL A 110 0.53 -8.90 15.37
CA VAL A 110 0.31 -10.19 16.05
C VAL A 110 -1.15 -10.63 16.01
N ASP A 111 -2.09 -9.70 15.90
CA ASP A 111 -3.53 -9.98 15.85
C ASP A 111 -4.00 -10.61 14.53
N PHE A 112 -3.20 -10.57 13.46
CA PHE A 112 -3.47 -11.29 12.21
C PHE A 112 -3.21 -12.80 12.28
N GLY A 113 -2.62 -13.30 13.39
CA GLY A 113 -2.24 -14.70 13.60
C GLY A 113 -3.33 -15.62 14.11
#